data_AF-A0A6N8ZC03-F1
#
_entry.id   AF-A0A6N8ZC03-F1
#
_cell.length_a   1.000
_cell.length_b   1.000
_cell.length_c   1.000
_cell.angle_alpha   90.00
_cell.angle_beta   90.00
_cell.angle_gamma   90.00
#
_symmetry.space_group_name_H-M   'P 1'
#
loop_
_entity.id
_entity.type
_entity.pdbx_description
1 polymer ?
#
loop_
_entity_poly.entity_id
_entity_poly.type
_entity_poly.pdbx_seq_one_letter_code
_entity_poly.pdbx_strand_id
1 'polypeptide(L)'
;MAKGVLTALAVMLICTVIPIAQVLLAPFGPFLGAYFGIRSVDVGDRAPLLAAAWFGCVVGAVSAVILAAIAIIVTLALPIPGRFVILTWIAVAVFSAYVAGMSTLGGLYRLIKTQTAATAQASETG
;
A
#
# COMPACT_ATOMS: atom_id res chain seq x y z
N MET A 1 8.89 -4.32 9.90
CA MET A 1 8.42 -3.60 8.68
C MET A 1 8.52 -4.47 7.42
N ALA A 2 9.69 -4.96 7.04
CA ALA A 2 9.89 -5.70 5.78
C ALA A 2 8.89 -6.86 5.55
N LYS A 3 8.66 -7.71 6.56
CA LYS A 3 7.67 -8.81 6.48
C LYS A 3 6.26 -8.31 6.14
N GLY A 4 5.79 -7.26 6.82
CA GLY A 4 4.47 -6.69 6.55
C GLY A 4 4.35 -6.04 5.17
N VAL A 5 5.42 -5.40 4.69
CA VAL A 5 5.48 -4.82 3.33
C VAL A 5 5.42 -5.91 2.27
N LEU A 6 6.18 -7.00 2.46
CA LEU A 6 6.13 -8.19 1.58
C LEU A 6 4.73 -8.80 1.54
N THR A 7 4.07 -8.96 2.68
CA THR A 7 2.68 -9.45 2.73
C THR A 7 1.73 -8.50 2.00
N ALA A 8 1.88 -7.19 2.20
CA ALA A 8 1.05 -6.20 1.52
C ALA A 8 1.21 -6.28 -0.01
N LEU A 9 2.46 -6.37 -0.49
CA LEU A 9 2.75 -6.53 -1.91
C LEU A 9 2.22 -7.85 -2.47
N ALA A 10 2.34 -8.95 -1.73
CA ALA A 10 1.81 -10.24 -2.16
C ALA A 10 0.28 -10.21 -2.34
N VAL A 11 -0.45 -9.61 -1.40
CA VAL A 11 -1.90 -9.44 -1.51
C VAL A 11 -2.25 -8.51 -2.68
N MET A 12 -1.54 -7.39 -2.84
CA MET A 12 -1.74 -6.49 -3.98
C MET A 12 -1.56 -7.23 -5.32
N LEU A 13 -0.51 -8.04 -5.45
CA LEU A 13 -0.22 -8.82 -6.65
C LEU A 13 -1.34 -9.82 -6.95
N ILE A 14 -1.81 -10.56 -5.94
CA ILE A 14 -2.93 -11.51 -6.09
C ILE A 14 -4.19 -10.77 -6.56
N CYS A 15 -4.48 -9.59 -5.99
CA CYS A 15 -5.61 -8.77 -6.42
C CYS A 15 -5.50 -8.31 -7.89
N THR A 16 -4.28 -8.10 -8.40
CA THR A 16 -4.04 -7.69 -9.81
C THR A 16 -4.20 -8.85 -10.81
N VAL A 17 -3.89 -10.08 -10.40
CA VAL A 17 -3.90 -11.26 -11.29
C VAL A 17 -5.31 -11.78 -11.57
N ILE A 18 -6.29 -11.53 -10.69
CA ILE A 18 -7.66 -12.01 -10.86
C ILE A 18 -8.40 -11.12 -11.89
N PRO A 19 -8.83 -11.63 -13.07
CA PRO A 19 -9.38 -10.80 -14.16
C PRO A 19 -10.65 -10.03 -13.74
N ILE A 20 -11.54 -10.68 -12.98
CA ILE A 20 -12.78 -10.08 -12.46
C ILE A 20 -12.47 -9.00 -11.40
N ALA A 21 -11.32 -9.13 -10.72
CA ALA A 21 -10.87 -8.20 -9.69
C ALA A 21 -10.18 -6.95 -10.26
N GLN A 22 -9.84 -6.92 -11.54
CA GLN A 22 -9.10 -5.78 -12.11
C GLN A 22 -9.92 -4.48 -12.14
N VAL A 23 -11.25 -4.57 -12.30
CA VAL A 23 -12.12 -3.39 -12.34
C VAL A 23 -12.51 -2.91 -10.93
N LEU A 24 -12.79 -3.85 -10.03
CA LEU A 24 -13.32 -3.53 -8.69
C LEU A 24 -12.28 -3.58 -7.59
N LEU A 25 -11.27 -4.44 -7.69
CA LEU A 25 -10.32 -4.74 -6.62
C LEU A 25 -8.94 -4.14 -6.87
N ALA A 26 -8.54 -3.87 -8.11
CA ALA A 26 -7.28 -3.17 -8.40
C ALA A 26 -7.17 -1.81 -7.68
N PRO A 27 -8.20 -0.93 -7.62
CA PRO A 27 -8.11 0.28 -6.81
C PRO A 27 -8.04 -0.02 -5.30
N PHE A 28 -8.70 -1.08 -4.82
CA PHE A 28 -8.68 -1.44 -3.40
C PHE A 28 -7.51 -2.33 -2.99
N GLY A 29 -6.71 -2.82 -3.93
CA GLY A 29 -5.58 -3.72 -3.70
C GLY A 29 -4.59 -3.15 -2.68
N PRO A 30 -4.15 -1.88 -2.82
CA PRO A 30 -3.27 -1.25 -1.85
C PRO A 30 -3.85 -1.21 -0.42
N PHE A 31 -5.16 -0.94 -0.31
CA PHE A 31 -5.86 -0.92 0.97
C PHE A 31 -5.89 -2.31 1.62
N LEU A 32 -6.30 -3.34 0.88
CA LEU A 32 -6.35 -4.72 1.39
C LEU A 32 -4.95 -5.25 1.73
N GLY A 33 -3.96 -4.95 0.88
CA GLY A 33 -2.57 -5.30 1.14
C GLY A 33 -2.09 -4.73 2.47
N ALA A 34 -2.33 -3.45 2.73
CA ALA A 34 -1.95 -2.87 4.01
C ALA A 34 -2.78 -3.37 5.19
N TYR A 35 -4.08 -3.61 5.00
CA TYR A 35 -4.96 -4.16 6.02
C TYR A 35 -4.46 -5.51 6.57
N PHE A 36 -3.96 -6.39 5.70
CA PHE A 36 -3.38 -7.66 6.09
C PHE A 36 -1.90 -7.54 6.48
N GLY A 37 -1.13 -6.73 5.76
CA GLY A 37 0.31 -6.57 5.95
C GLY A 37 0.68 -5.96 7.30
N ILE A 38 -0.08 -4.98 7.79
CA ILE A 38 0.23 -4.29 9.05
C ILE A 38 0.12 -5.21 10.28
N ARG A 39 -0.61 -6.33 10.20
CA ARG A 39 -0.66 -7.33 11.29
C ARG A 39 0.70 -7.96 11.60
N SER A 40 1.58 -7.98 10.61
CA SER A 40 2.92 -8.58 10.72
C SER A 40 3.97 -7.56 11.19
N VAL A 41 3.53 -6.36 11.56
CA VAL A 41 4.37 -5.25 11.98
C VAL A 41 4.17 -5.06 13.47
N ASP A 42 5.28 -5.06 14.21
CA ASP A 42 5.29 -4.56 15.57
C ASP A 42 5.18 -3.03 15.53
N VAL A 43 4.07 -2.54 16.08
CA VAL A 43 3.71 -1.11 16.10
C VAL A 43 4.25 -0.41 17.36
N GLY A 44 4.63 -1.17 18.39
CA GLY A 44 5.05 -0.64 19.69
C GLY A 44 4.05 0.37 20.28
N ASP A 45 4.57 1.37 20.99
CA ASP A 45 3.79 2.47 21.60
C ASP A 45 3.38 3.58 20.62
N ARG A 46 3.53 3.36 19.30
CA ARG A 46 3.21 4.41 18.33
C ARG A 46 1.71 4.62 18.26
N ALA A 47 1.31 5.90 18.15
CA ALA A 47 -0.06 6.24 17.80
C ALA A 47 -0.46 5.52 16.49
N PRO A 48 -1.68 4.97 16.41
CA PRO A 48 -2.12 4.13 15.29
C PRO A 48 -2.03 4.87 13.95
N LEU A 49 -2.30 6.18 13.95
CA LEU A 49 -2.15 7.04 12.78
C LEU A 49 -0.70 7.12 12.30
N LEU A 50 0.25 7.34 13.21
CA LEU A 50 1.66 7.48 12.87
C LEU A 50 2.25 6.16 12.37
N ALA A 51 1.85 5.04 12.97
CA ALA A 51 2.26 3.71 12.54
C ALA A 51 1.74 3.36 11.14
N ALA A 52 0.45 3.62 10.89
CA ALA A 52 -0.17 3.39 9.60
C ALA A 52 0.42 4.30 8.50
N ALA A 53 0.66 5.58 8.81
CA ALA A 53 1.29 6.53 7.89
C ALA A 53 2.72 6.09 7.54
N TRP A 54 3.52 5.69 8.53
CA TRP A 54 4.87 5.18 8.28
C TRP A 54 4.84 3.93 7.40
N PHE A 55 3.94 2.99 7.69
CA PHE A 55 3.78 1.78 6.88
C PHE A 55 3.37 2.12 5.43
N GLY A 56 2.38 3.00 5.26
CA GLY A 56 1.92 3.44 3.95
C GLY A 56 2.99 4.16 3.15
N CYS A 57 3.80 5.02 3.77
CA CYS A 57 4.95 5.66 3.12
C CYS A 57 5.98 4.64 2.64
N VAL A 58 6.30 3.62 3.44
CA VAL A 58 7.26 2.57 3.04
C VAL A 58 6.71 1.75 1.86
N VAL A 59 5.44 1.33 1.92
CA VAL A 59 4.79 0.61 0.81
C VAL A 59 4.75 1.48 -0.45
N GLY A 60 4.40 2.76 -0.31
CA GLY A 60 4.41 3.75 -1.38
C GLY A 60 5.79 3.91 -2.01
N ALA A 61 6.83 4.04 -1.20
CA ALA A 61 8.21 4.16 -1.69
C ALA A 61 8.66 2.90 -2.44
N VAL A 62 8.37 1.71 -1.93
CA VAL A 62 8.68 0.45 -2.64
C VAL A 62 7.91 0.37 -3.96
N SER A 63 6.63 0.75 -3.97
CA SER A 63 5.84 0.80 -5.20
C SER A 63 6.39 1.82 -6.21
N ALA A 64 6.92 2.96 -5.74
CA ALA A 64 7.55 3.97 -6.58
C ALA A 64 8.82 3.45 -7.25
N VAL A 65 9.66 2.72 -6.51
CA VAL A 65 10.87 2.10 -7.06
C VAL A 65 10.51 1.09 -8.16
N ILE A 66 9.50 0.26 -7.93
CA ILE A 66 9.02 -0.73 -8.91
C ILE A 66 8.48 -0.01 -10.17
N LEU A 67 7.60 0.97 -9.99
CA LEU A 67 7.00 1.72 -11.10
C LEU A 67 8.05 2.54 -11.87
N ALA A 68 9.03 3.13 -11.18
CA ALA A 68 10.13 3.84 -11.81
C ALA A 68 11.01 2.89 -12.64
N ALA A 69 11.33 1.70 -12.12
CA ALA A 69 12.07 0.69 -12.88
C ALA A 69 11.33 0.28 -14.16
N ILE A 70 10.01 0.04 -14.07
CA ILE A 70 9.17 -0.27 -15.24
C ILE A 70 9.16 0.91 -16.22
N ALA A 71 8.97 2.14 -15.73
CA ALA A 71 8.98 3.35 -16.55
C ALA A 71 10.30 3.51 -17.31
N ILE A 72 11.44 3.31 -16.64
CA ILE A 72 12.77 3.35 -17.27
C ILE A 72 12.85 2.31 -18.39
N ILE A 73 12.51 1.06 -18.11
CA ILE A 73 12.54 -0.02 -19.12
C ILE A 73 11.67 0.34 -20.33
N VAL A 74 10.45 0.84 -20.11
CA VAL A 74 9.51 1.25 -21.16
C VAL A 74 10.09 2.40 -22.00
N THR A 75 10.69 3.41 -21.37
CA THR A 75 11.29 4.54 -22.09
C THR A 75 12.54 4.17 -22.88
N LEU A 76 13.26 3.14 -22.48
CA LEU A 76 14.44 2.63 -23.20
C LEU A 76 14.04 1.68 -24.34
N ALA A 77 12.98 0.90 -24.15
CA ALA A 77 12.54 -0.11 -25.11
C ALA A 77 11.67 0.45 -26.24
N LEU A 78 10.98 1.57 -26.01
CA LEU A 78 10.06 2.17 -26.98
C LEU A 78 10.53 3.58 -27.37
N PRO A 79 10.44 3.97 -28.66
CA PRO A 79 10.74 5.33 -29.11
C PRO A 79 9.61 6.28 -28.70
N ILE A 80 9.60 6.66 -27.43
CA ILE A 80 8.57 7.51 -26.83
C ILE A 80 8.95 8.99 -27.00
N PRO A 81 8.07 9.85 -27.56
CA PRO A 81 8.34 11.28 -27.67
C PRO A 81 8.54 11.92 -26.28
N GLY A 82 9.44 12.90 -26.14
CA GLY A 82 9.82 13.48 -24.84
C GLY A 82 8.66 13.97 -23.96
N ARG A 83 7.57 14.48 -24.56
CA ARG A 83 6.33 14.85 -23.82
C ARG A 83 5.68 13.67 -23.10
N PHE A 84 5.72 12.49 -23.68
CA PHE A 84 5.15 11.28 -23.10
C PHE A 84 6.05 10.72 -21.98
N VAL A 85 7.36 10.95 -22.05
CA VAL A 85 8.29 10.62 -20.95
C VAL A 85 7.92 11.38 -19.67
N ILE A 86 7.63 12.68 -19.78
CA ILE A 86 7.18 13.50 -18.64
C ILE A 86 5.87 12.95 -18.07
N LEU A 87 4.90 12.62 -18.94
CA LEU A 87 3.63 12.01 -18.51
C LEU A 87 3.83 10.67 -17.80
N THR A 88 4.79 9.85 -18.22
CA THR A 88 5.14 8.60 -17.53
C THR A 88 5.63 8.86 -16.11
N TRP A 89 6.52 9.84 -15.89
CA TRP A 89 7.01 10.17 -14.55
C TRP A 89 5.92 10.78 -13.66
N ILE A 90 5.03 11.61 -14.22
CA ILE A 90 3.85 12.09 -13.50
C ILE A 90 2.97 10.91 -13.09
N ALA A 91 2.74 9.94 -13.99
CA ALA A 91 1.99 8.74 -13.66
C ALA A 91 2.65 7.94 -12.54
N VAL A 92 3.97 7.71 -12.58
CA VAL A 92 4.71 7.05 -11.50
C VAL A 92 4.50 7.75 -10.17
N ALA A 93 4.62 9.07 -10.12
CA ALA A 93 4.43 9.85 -8.90
C ALA A 93 2.99 9.75 -8.36
N VAL A 94 1.99 9.93 -9.22
CA VAL A 94 0.57 9.88 -8.84
C VAL A 94 0.17 8.48 -8.36
N PHE A 95 0.55 7.42 -9.08
CA PHE A 95 0.25 6.05 -8.69
C PHE A 95 0.94 5.66 -7.38
N SER A 96 2.18 6.08 -7.17
CA SER A 96 2.89 5.81 -5.91
C SER A 96 2.27 6.53 -4.72
N ALA A 97 1.88 7.79 -4.91
CA ALA A 97 1.17 8.57 -3.89
C ALA A 97 -0.20 7.94 -3.56
N TYR A 98 -0.90 7.46 -4.58
CA TYR A 98 -2.15 6.72 -4.41
C TYR A 98 -1.96 5.44 -3.59
N VAL A 99 -0.97 4.62 -3.93
CA VAL A 99 -0.62 3.39 -3.18
C VAL A 99 -0.28 3.73 -1.73
N ALA A 100 0.51 4.78 -1.50
CA ALA A 100 0.86 5.23 -0.15
C ALA A 100 -0.36 5.63 0.68
N GLY A 101 -1.26 6.42 0.10
CA GLY A 101 -2.49 6.89 0.75
C GLY A 101 -3.45 5.74 1.08
N MET A 102 -3.76 4.89 0.10
CA MET A 102 -4.65 3.75 0.29
C MET A 102 -4.07 2.73 1.28
N SER A 103 -2.75 2.51 1.25
CA SER A 103 -2.08 1.65 2.23
C SER A 103 -2.13 2.23 3.65
N THR A 104 -1.99 3.56 3.78
CA THR A 104 -2.15 4.24 5.08
C THR A 104 -3.55 4.04 5.63
N LEU A 105 -4.59 4.23 4.82
CA LEU A 105 -5.99 4.03 5.23
C LEU A 105 -6.27 2.57 5.62
N GLY A 106 -5.78 1.60 4.84
CA GLY A 106 -5.94 0.18 5.12
C GLY A 106 -5.28 -0.24 6.44
N GLY A 107 -4.06 0.25 6.67
CA GLY A 107 -3.35 0.04 7.92
C GLY A 107 -4.06 0.69 9.11
N LEU A 108 -4.52 1.94 8.96
CA LEU A 108 -5.18 2.70 10.02
C LEU A 108 -6.50 2.04 10.44
N TYR A 109 -7.34 1.67 9.46
CA TYR A 109 -8.60 0.98 9.72
C TYR A 109 -8.37 -0.31 10.51
N ARG A 110 -7.31 -1.07 10.18
CA ARG A 110 -6.95 -2.28 10.91
C ARG A 110 -6.58 -1.99 12.36
N LEU A 111 -5.74 -0.98 12.60
CA LEU A 111 -5.24 -0.66 13.94
C LEU A 111 -6.36 -0.14 14.85
N ILE A 112 -7.24 0.73 14.33
CA ILE A 112 -8.42 1.20 15.07
C ILE A 112 -9.31 0.01 15.44
N LYS A 113 -9.60 -0.89 14.48
CA LYS A 113 -10.41 -2.09 14.74
C LYS A 113 -9.82 -2.98 15.84
N THR A 114 -8.50 -3.15 15.88
CA THR A 114 -7.85 -3.95 16.93
C THR A 114 -7.88 -3.26 18.29
N GLN A 115 -7.74 -1.93 18.34
CA GLN A 115 -7.83 -1.16 19.58
C GLN A 115 -9.23 -1.21 20.17
N THR A 116 -10.27 -0.99 19.34
CA THR A 116 -11.66 -1.05 19.78
C THR A 116 -12.02 -2.42 20.37
N ALA A 117 -11.54 -3.51 19.75
CA ALA A 117 -11.75 -4.86 20.27
C ALA A 117 -11.05 -5.09 21.62
N ALA A 118 -9.83 -4.58 21.80
CA ALA A 118 -9.10 -4.68 23.06
C ALA A 118 -9.79 -3.90 24.20
N THR A 119 -10.30 -2.70 23.91
CA THR A 119 -11.06 -1.91 24.89
C THR A 119 -12.34 -2.62 25.32
N ALA A 120 -13.08 -3.24 24.38
CA ALA A 120 -14.30 -3.97 24.69
C ALA A 120 -14.05 -5.18 25.61
N GLN A 121 -12.97 -5.93 25.37
CA GLN A 121 -12.59 -7.05 26.23
C GLN A 121 -12.21 -6.61 27.64
N ALA A 122 -11.51 -5.49 27.78
CA ALA A 122 -11.13 -4.95 29.09
C ALA A 122 -12.36 -4.56 29.95
N SER A 123 -13.45 -4.09 29.32
CA SER A 123 -14.69 -3.76 30.03
C SER A 123 -15.55 -4.95 30.44
N GLU A 124 -15.35 -6.14 29.86
CA GLU A 124 -16.08 -7.36 30.25
C GLU A 124 -15.40 -8.12 31.40
N THR A 125 -14.11 -7.86 31.65
CA THR A 125 -13.31 -8.56 32.66
C THR A 125 -13.06 -7.77 33.96
N GLY A 126 -13.53 -6.51 34.04
CA GLY A 126 -13.39 -5.64 35.21
C GLY A 126 -14.71 -5.41 35.92
#